data_AF-A0A2D5IH00-F1
#
_entry.id   AF-A0A2D5IH00-F1
#
_cell.length_a   1.000
_cell.length_b   1.000
_cell.length_c   1.000
_cell.angle_alpha   90.00
_cell.angle_beta   90.00
_cell.angle_gamma   90.00
#
_symmetry.space_group_name_H-M   'P 1'
#
loop_
_entity.id
_entity.type
_entity.pdbx_description
1 polymer ?
#
loop_
_entity_poly.entity_id
_entity_poly.type
_entity_poly.pdbx_seq_one_letter_code
_entity_poly.pdbx_strand_id
1 'polypeptide(L)'
;MNRPKFQYNCATASCLFCERTHNPHPDFKHEPIVTTRLIVKNKEREVCINCYYELLEAAESSSKSVSVILEEKLNLVRIFDKEKIVYSA
;
A
#
# COMPACT_ATOMS: atom_id res chain seq x y z
N MET A 1 -3.18 5.30 18.08
CA MET A 1 -3.27 4.38 16.92
C MET A 1 -2.76 3.01 17.36
N ASN A 2 -3.42 1.92 16.96
CA ASN A 2 -2.81 0.60 17.11
C ASN A 2 -1.59 0.53 16.20
N ARG A 3 -0.47 0.04 16.74
CA ARG A 3 0.74 -0.15 15.94
C ARG A 3 0.44 -1.14 14.81
N PRO A 4 0.87 -0.87 13.56
CA PRO A 4 0.70 -1.82 12.47
C PRO A 4 1.44 -3.12 12.83
N LYS A 5 0.83 -4.26 12.52
CA LYS A 5 1.52 -5.55 12.59
C LYS A 5 2.17 -5.81 11.24
N PHE A 6 3.49 -5.71 11.20
CA PHE A 6 4.25 -6.03 10.01
C PHE A 6 4.50 -7.53 9.90
N GLN A 7 4.38 -8.06 8.69
CA GLN A 7 4.70 -9.42 8.32
C GLN A 7 6.01 -9.43 7.55
N TYR A 8 6.92 -10.31 7.96
CA TYR A 8 8.23 -10.53 7.36
C TYR A 8 8.24 -11.89 6.67
N ASN A 9 9.14 -12.07 5.71
CA ASN A 9 9.41 -13.36 5.04
C ASN A 9 8.16 -14.03 4.41
N CYS A 10 7.20 -13.23 3.96
CA CYS A 10 6.00 -13.73 3.30
C CYS A 10 6.24 -13.83 1.78
N ALA A 11 6.39 -15.04 1.26
CA ALA A 11 6.70 -15.28 -0.16
C ALA A 11 5.61 -14.76 -1.13
N THR A 12 4.38 -14.56 -0.64
CA THR A 12 3.26 -14.03 -1.43
C THR A 12 2.99 -12.56 -1.17
N ALA A 13 3.90 -11.85 -0.49
CA ALA A 13 3.73 -10.44 -0.18
C ALA A 13 3.63 -9.60 -1.46
N SER A 14 2.61 -8.73 -1.53
CA SER A 14 2.46 -7.77 -2.62
C SER A 14 1.89 -6.45 -2.12
N CYS A 15 2.47 -5.34 -2.57
CA CYS A 15 1.97 -4.03 -2.22
C CYS A 15 0.88 -3.58 -3.19
N LEU A 16 -0.29 -3.24 -2.68
CA LEU A 16 -1.38 -2.69 -3.49
C LEU A 16 -0.99 -1.43 -4.29
N PHE A 17 -0.11 -0.59 -3.76
CA PHE A 17 0.15 0.74 -4.34
C PHE A 17 1.34 0.78 -5.27
N CYS A 18 2.42 0.08 -4.94
CA CYS A 18 3.64 0.10 -5.76
C CYS A 18 3.92 -1.23 -6.45
N GLU A 19 3.04 -2.23 -6.28
CA GLU A 19 3.10 -3.55 -6.92
C GLU A 19 4.38 -4.36 -6.66
N ARG A 20 5.28 -3.85 -5.81
CA ARG A 20 6.50 -4.56 -5.41
C ARG A 20 6.14 -5.83 -4.66
N THR A 21 6.88 -6.88 -4.96
CA THR A 21 6.84 -8.18 -4.28
C THR A 21 8.16 -8.49 -3.55
N HIS A 22 9.25 -7.83 -3.94
CA HIS A 22 10.60 -8.04 -3.39
C HIS A 22 11.23 -6.76 -2.87
N ASN A 23 12.17 -6.92 -1.93
CA ASN A 23 12.91 -5.81 -1.34
C ASN A 23 13.60 -4.98 -2.44
N PRO A 24 13.41 -3.65 -2.48
CA PRO A 24 14.01 -2.80 -3.51
C PRO A 24 15.53 -2.66 -3.38
N HIS A 25 16.12 -3.03 -2.24
CA HIS A 25 17.56 -2.93 -2.04
C HIS A 25 18.32 -3.95 -2.90
N PRO A 26 19.38 -3.56 -3.62
CA PRO A 26 20.11 -4.44 -4.54
C PRO A 26 20.59 -5.75 -3.93
N ASP A 27 21.08 -5.69 -2.69
CA ASP A 27 21.64 -6.86 -1.99
C ASP A 27 20.57 -7.84 -1.49
N PHE A 28 19.31 -7.39 -1.40
CA PHE A 28 18.20 -8.16 -0.82
C PHE A 28 17.09 -8.44 -1.83
N LYS A 29 17.36 -8.32 -3.14
CA LYS A 29 16.35 -8.53 -4.20
C LYS A 29 15.64 -9.89 -4.17
N HIS A 30 16.22 -10.89 -3.54
CA HIS A 30 15.66 -12.23 -3.38
C HIS A 30 14.69 -12.33 -2.19
N GLU A 31 14.68 -11.34 -1.30
CA GLU A 31 13.81 -11.31 -0.14
C GLU A 31 12.46 -10.67 -0.48
N PRO A 32 11.34 -11.18 0.07
CA PRO A 32 10.05 -10.54 -0.08
C PRO A 32 10.00 -9.20 0.65
N ILE A 33 9.14 -8.29 0.20
CA ILE A 33 8.89 -7.04 0.93
C ILE A 33 8.24 -7.29 2.30
N VAL A 34 8.51 -6.39 3.24
CA VAL A 34 7.78 -6.32 4.52
C VAL A 34 6.44 -5.62 4.29
N THR A 35 5.34 -6.25 4.70
CA THR A 35 3.97 -5.74 4.49
C THR A 35 3.18 -5.63 5.78
N THR A 36 2.12 -4.84 5.77
CA THR A 36 1.07 -4.85 6.78
C THR A 36 -0.30 -4.90 6.11
N ARG A 37 -1.32 -5.33 6.85
CA ARG A 37 -2.69 -5.46 6.39
C ARG A 37 -3.56 -4.39 7.05
N LEU A 38 -4.19 -3.57 6.23
CA LEU A 38 -5.10 -2.51 6.65
C LEU A 38 -6.52 -2.85 6.23
N ILE A 39 -7.51 -2.58 7.10
CA ILE A 39 -8.92 -2.76 6.77
C ILE A 39 -9.51 -1.42 6.34
N VAL A 40 -10.11 -1.38 5.16
CA VAL A 40 -10.83 -0.22 4.62
C VAL A 40 -12.07 -0.69 3.86
N LYS A 41 -13.23 -0.09 4.15
CA LYS A 41 -14.52 -0.51 3.57
C LYS A 41 -14.77 -2.02 3.67
N ASN A 42 -14.49 -2.60 4.84
CA ASN A 42 -14.60 -4.04 5.12
C ASN A 42 -13.77 -4.96 4.21
N LYS A 43 -12.73 -4.42 3.56
CA LYS A 43 -11.80 -5.22 2.77
C LYS A 43 -10.39 -5.03 3.29
N GLU A 44 -9.67 -6.14 3.38
CA GLU A 44 -8.26 -6.13 3.72
C GLU A 44 -7.41 -5.67 2.53
N ARG A 45 -6.38 -4.88 2.81
CA ARG A 45 -5.43 -4.33 1.84
C ARG A 45 -4.02 -4.56 2.33
N GLU A 46 -3.22 -5.24 1.53
CA GLU A 46 -1.80 -5.42 1.80
C GLU A 46 -1.00 -4.23 1.27
N VAL A 47 -0.17 -3.65 2.13
CA VAL A 47 0.65 -2.47 1.84
C VAL A 47 2.06 -2.70 2.36
N CYS A 48 3.08 -2.39 1.55
CA CYS A 48 4.47 -2.49 2.01
C CYS A 48 4.80 -1.44 3.08
N ILE A 49 5.85 -1.68 3.85
CA ILE A 49 6.32 -0.77 4.90
C ILE A 49 6.50 0.66 4.42
N ASN A 50 7.09 0.87 3.23
CA ASN A 50 7.33 2.20 2.68
C ASN A 50 6.02 2.93 2.37
N CYS A 51 5.10 2.29 1.63
CA CYS A 51 3.81 2.89 1.31
C CYS A 51 2.95 3.10 2.57
N TYR A 52 3.12 2.29 3.62
CA TYR A 52 2.46 2.52 4.90
C TYR A 52 2.97 3.80 5.58
N TYR A 53 4.27 4.05 5.59
CA TYR A 53 4.82 5.28 6.15
C TYR A 53 4.45 6.52 5.32
N GLU A 54 4.37 6.41 3.99
CA GLU A 54 3.78 7.48 3.16
C GLU A 54 2.34 7.80 3.57
N LEU A 55 1.52 6.78 3.87
CA LEU A 55 0.15 6.99 4.34
C LEU A 55 0.11 7.66 5.72
N LEU A 56 1.04 7.32 6.62
CA LEU A 56 1.16 7.97 7.93
C LEU A 56 1.54 9.44 7.79
N GLU A 57 2.57 9.74 7.00
CA GLU A 57 3.03 11.11 6.76
C GLU A 57 1.93 11.98 6.12
N ALA A 58 1.20 11.43 5.14
CA ALA A 58 0.05 12.09 4.54
C ALA A 58 -1.10 12.30 5.54
N ALA A 59 -1.35 11.35 6.45
CA ALA A 59 -2.37 11.48 7.48
C ALA A 59 -2.00 12.57 8.50
N GLU A 60 -0.75 12.60 8.95
CA GLU A 60 -0.21 13.59 9.89
C GLU A 60 -0.26 15.01 9.29
N SER A 61 0.28 15.18 8.08
CA SER A 61 0.32 16.47 7.39
C SER A 61 -1.07 17.05 7.07
N SER A 62 -2.07 16.20 6.88
CA SER A 62 -3.44 16.62 6.57
C SER A 62 -4.39 16.62 7.77
N SER A 63 -3.91 16.25 8.97
CA SER A 63 -4.74 16.05 10.17
C SER A 63 -5.93 15.11 9.95
N LYS A 64 -5.76 14.11 9.09
CA LYS A 64 -6.76 13.06 8.79
C LYS A 64 -6.35 11.73 9.40
N SER A 65 -7.26 10.77 9.49
CA SER A 65 -6.89 9.41 9.84
C SER A 65 -6.26 8.68 8.65
N VAL A 66 -5.38 7.71 8.94
CA VAL A 66 -4.79 6.81 7.92
C VAL A 66 -5.86 6.12 7.07
N SER A 67 -7.02 5.77 7.67
CA SER A 67 -8.14 5.16 6.94
C SER A 67 -8.73 6.07 5.86
N VAL A 68 -8.82 7.38 6.13
CA VAL A 68 -9.31 8.37 5.16
C VAL A 68 -8.30 8.52 4.02
N ILE A 69 -7.01 8.67 4.33
CA ILE A 69 -5.96 8.77 3.32
C ILE A 69 -5.89 7.50 2.45
N LEU A 70 -6.01 6.33 3.07
CA LEU A 70 -6.05 5.06 2.36
C LEU A 70 -7.24 5.01 1.38
N GLU A 71 -8.42 5.46 1.80
CA GLU A 71 -9.59 5.55 0.94
C GLU A 71 -9.40 6.53 -0.23
N GLU A 72 -8.82 7.70 0.03
CA GLU A 72 -8.51 8.69 -1.01
C GLU A 72 -7.53 8.13 -2.05
N LYS A 73 -6.42 7.52 -1.60
CA LYS A 73 -5.42 6.89 -2.48
C LYS A 73 -6.02 5.75 -3.29
N LEU A 74 -6.90 4.94 -2.69
CA LEU A 74 -7.66 3.88 -3.38
C LEU A 74 -8.60 4.43 -4.46
N ASN A 75 -9.27 5.56 -4.20
CA ASN A 75 -10.15 6.18 -5.19
C ASN A 75 -9.34 6.71 -6.38
N LEU A 76 -8.15 7.28 -6.14
CA LEU A 76 -7.25 7.72 -7.21
C LEU A 76 -6.78 6.54 -8.07
N VAL A 77 -6.32 5.44 -7.47
CA VAL A 77 -5.92 4.23 -8.21
C VAL A 77 -7.05 3.76 -9.14
N ARG A 78 -8.29 3.72 -8.64
CA ARG A 78 -9.46 3.33 -9.44
C ARG A 78 -9.75 4.26 -10.61
N ILE A 79 -9.50 5.57 -10.45
CA ILE A 79 -9.68 6.54 -11.52
C ILE A 79 -8.62 6.29 -12.61
N PHE A 80 -7.35 6.17 -12.22
CA PHE A 80 -6.26 5.88 -13.16
C PHE A 80 -6.43 4.54 -13.88
N ASP A 81 -6.90 3.50 -13.18
CA ASP A 81 -7.16 2.21 -13.80
C ASP A 81 -8.30 2.27 -14.83
N LYS A 82 -9.34 3.08 -14.57
CA LYS A 82 -10.41 3.33 -15.56
C LYS A 82 -9.89 4.06 -16.79
N GLU A 83 -9.02 5.05 -16.62
CA GLU A 83 -8.43 5.77 -17.75
C GLU A 83 -7.60 4.85 -18.63
N LYS A 84 -6.78 3.97 -18.04
CA LYS A 84 -6.04 2.96 -18.80
C LYS A 84 -6.97 2.11 -19.67
N ILE A 85 -8.12 1.69 -19.15
CA ILE A 85 -9.09 0.90 -19.92
C ILE A 85 -9.68 1.71 -21.09
N VAL A 86 -10.00 2.99 -20.88
CA VAL A 86 -10.61 3.84 -21.92
C VAL A 86 -9.63 4.17 -23.04
N TYR A 87 -8.34 4.33 -22.76
CA TYR A 87 -7.32 4.67 -23.77
C TYR A 87 -6.56 3.45 -24.33
N SER A 88 -6.87 2.23 -23.88
CA SER A 88 -6.32 0.98 -24.42
C SER A 88 -7.29 0.22 -25.33
N ALA A 89 -8.46 0.81 -25.63
CA ALA A 89 -9.50 0.29 -26.51
C ALA A 89 -9.57 1.10 -27.81
#